data_AF-A0A7L3HD39-F1
#
_entry.id   AF-A0A7L3HD39-F1
#
_cell.length_a   1.000
_cell.length_b   1.000
_cell.length_c   1.000
_cell.angle_alpha   90.00
_cell.angle_beta   90.00
_cell.angle_gamma   90.00
#
_symmetry.space_group_name_H-M   'P 1'
#
loop_
_entity.id
_entity.type
_entity.pdbx_description
1 polymer ?
#
loop_
_entity_poly.entity_id
_entity_poly.type
_entity_poly.pdbx_seq_one_letter_code
_entity_poly.pdbx_strand_id
1 'polypeptide(L)'
;PLLQVILGGGRKYMYPKNVSDVEYPHEEKHRGTRLDGRNLVQAWQEAKPHGKVAEYVWHRRGLLALNLSRVDFLLGESLHPRVPWHHLGALGGPLSCPVVLGQLQWPVILPGVLLPPRDGGTCGRIDHGHHEGKAKQALHEAVELDRAIGLATRLTSTQDTLSVVTADHSHVFTFGGYTPRGNPIFGLAPMQSDVDRKPFTSILYGNGPGYKIVAGERENVSAVDFAHADYQAQSAVPLRQETHGGEDVAVFARGPMAHLLHGVHEQNYIPHAMAYAACIGSNRGHCNAATSPATPLLLPFLGLLLLLLC
;
A
#
# COMPACT_ATOMS: atom_id res chain seq x y z
N PRO A 1 -20.54 9.48 4.69
CA PRO A 1 -20.63 9.91 6.11
C PRO A 1 -20.05 8.93 7.15
N LEU A 2 -19.76 7.66 6.80
CA LEU A 2 -19.39 6.60 7.76
C LEU A 2 -17.87 6.37 7.95
N LEU A 3 -17.01 6.94 7.11
CA LEU A 3 -15.56 6.79 7.26
C LEU A 3 -15.06 7.69 8.40
N GLN A 4 -14.51 7.04 9.45
CA GLN A 4 -13.93 7.71 10.60
C GLN A 4 -12.57 8.34 10.26
N VAL A 5 -11.77 7.68 9.42
CA VAL A 5 -10.45 8.17 9.01
C VAL A 5 -10.34 8.13 7.50
N ILE A 6 -9.85 9.23 6.92
CA ILE A 6 -9.46 9.33 5.52
C ILE A 6 -8.07 9.98 5.51
N LEU A 7 -7.06 9.24 5.06
CA LEU A 7 -5.68 9.70 5.01
C LEU A 7 -5.11 9.45 3.61
N GLY A 8 -4.57 10.47 2.95
CA GLY A 8 -4.06 10.33 1.59
C GLY A 8 -3.65 11.65 0.94
N GLY A 9 -3.58 11.65 -0.39
CA GLY A 9 -3.41 12.86 -1.20
C GLY A 9 -4.70 13.36 -1.80
N GLY A 10 -4.60 14.21 -2.83
CA GLY A 10 -5.77 14.58 -3.63
C GLY A 10 -6.49 15.88 -3.28
N ARG A 11 -5.92 16.77 -2.42
CA ARG A 11 -6.55 18.05 -2.02
C ARG A 11 -7.14 18.83 -3.19
N LYS A 12 -6.46 18.91 -4.33
CA LYS A 12 -6.93 19.67 -5.51
C LYS A 12 -8.31 19.22 -6.03
N TYR A 13 -8.76 18.01 -5.71
CA TYR A 13 -10.07 17.49 -6.07
C TYR A 13 -11.18 17.87 -5.09
N MET A 14 -10.80 18.39 -3.93
CA MET A 14 -11.71 18.79 -2.85
C MET A 14 -12.06 20.27 -2.90
N TYR A 15 -11.31 21.09 -3.63
CA TYR A 15 -11.50 22.54 -3.70
C TYR A 15 -12.04 23.01 -5.08
N PRO A 16 -12.81 24.11 -5.10
CA PRO A 16 -13.26 24.77 -6.33
C PRO A 16 -12.12 25.11 -7.28
N LYS A 17 -12.43 25.19 -8.58
CA LYS A 17 -11.48 25.59 -9.61
C LYS A 17 -10.78 26.89 -9.23
N ASN A 18 -9.46 26.94 -9.42
CA ASN A 18 -8.58 28.10 -9.19
C ASN A 18 -8.32 28.47 -7.71
N VAL A 19 -8.87 27.76 -6.73
CA VAL A 19 -8.49 27.95 -5.33
C VAL A 19 -7.04 27.49 -5.15
N SER A 20 -6.16 28.38 -4.66
CA SER A 20 -4.77 28.06 -4.38
C SER A 20 -4.65 26.99 -3.30
N ASP A 21 -3.71 26.07 -3.49
CA ASP A 21 -3.38 25.09 -2.48
C ASP A 21 -2.65 25.74 -1.30
N VAL A 22 -2.86 25.20 -0.09
CA VAL A 22 -2.28 25.73 1.15
C VAL A 22 -0.78 25.53 1.25
N GLU A 23 -0.23 24.51 0.58
CA GLU A 23 1.18 24.15 0.62
C GLU A 23 1.95 24.71 -0.59
N TYR A 24 1.26 24.81 -1.74
CA TYR A 24 1.82 25.35 -2.98
C TYR A 24 0.98 26.52 -3.52
N PRO A 25 0.89 27.66 -2.80
CA PRO A 25 -0.03 28.75 -3.13
C PRO A 25 0.26 29.43 -4.47
N HIS A 26 1.51 29.34 -4.94
CA HIS A 26 2.00 29.96 -6.17
C HIS A 26 2.08 29.01 -7.37
N GLU A 27 1.72 27.73 -7.21
CA GLU A 27 1.81 26.74 -8.29
C GLU A 27 0.43 26.41 -8.86
N GLU A 28 0.16 26.89 -10.07
CA GLU A 28 -1.17 26.73 -10.69
C GLU A 28 -1.59 25.27 -10.86
N LYS A 29 -0.62 24.37 -11.10
CA LYS A 29 -0.86 22.92 -11.26
C LYS A 29 -1.45 22.25 -10.00
N HIS A 30 -1.34 22.90 -8.83
CA HIS A 30 -1.85 22.41 -7.55
C HIS A 30 -3.18 23.06 -7.13
N ARG A 31 -3.69 24.03 -7.90
CA ARG A 31 -4.97 24.66 -7.62
C ARG A 31 -6.12 23.66 -7.67
N GLY A 32 -7.19 23.99 -6.94
CA GLY A 32 -8.44 23.26 -6.96
C GLY A 32 -8.97 23.09 -8.39
N THR A 33 -9.69 22.00 -8.62
CA THR A 33 -10.09 21.53 -9.96
C THR A 33 -11.60 21.42 -10.13
N ARG A 34 -12.38 21.53 -9.05
CA ARG A 34 -13.82 21.28 -9.10
C ARG A 34 -14.57 22.37 -9.86
N LEU A 35 -15.39 21.96 -10.82
CA LEU A 35 -16.19 22.88 -11.64
C LEU A 35 -17.54 23.27 -11.01
N ASP A 36 -17.95 22.58 -9.94
CA ASP A 36 -19.24 22.79 -9.28
C ASP A 36 -19.19 23.84 -8.17
N GLY A 37 -18.05 24.52 -7.99
CA GLY A 37 -17.89 25.57 -6.98
C GLY A 37 -17.89 25.07 -5.53
N ARG A 38 -17.91 23.75 -5.29
CA ARG A 38 -18.03 23.19 -3.92
C ARG A 38 -16.67 23.01 -3.25
N ASN A 39 -16.61 23.32 -1.96
CA ASN A 39 -15.54 22.90 -1.08
C ASN A 39 -15.97 21.61 -0.35
N LEU A 40 -15.38 20.48 -0.75
CA LEU A 40 -15.73 19.17 -0.18
C LEU A 40 -15.12 18.92 1.20
N VAL A 41 -14.01 19.60 1.56
CA VAL A 41 -13.49 19.52 2.93
C VAL A 41 -14.50 20.12 3.89
N GLN A 42 -15.00 21.32 3.56
CA GLN A 42 -16.03 21.98 4.34
C GLN A 42 -17.33 21.14 4.37
N ALA A 43 -17.80 20.68 3.21
CA ALA A 43 -18.99 19.83 3.16
C ALA A 43 -18.82 18.52 3.95
N TRP A 44 -17.62 17.96 4.01
CA TRP A 44 -17.32 16.77 4.81
C TRP A 44 -17.39 17.07 6.31
N GLN A 45 -16.91 18.24 6.77
CA GLN A 45 -17.00 18.68 8.17
C GLN A 45 -18.44 18.96 8.57
N GLU A 46 -19.19 19.70 7.73
CA GLU A 46 -20.59 20.05 7.97
C GLU A 46 -21.51 18.83 7.98
N ALA A 47 -21.18 17.79 7.23
CA ALA A 47 -21.94 16.55 7.21
C ALA A 47 -21.70 15.65 8.44
N LYS A 48 -20.84 16.03 9.38
CA LYS A 48 -20.58 15.22 10.59
C LYS A 48 -21.69 15.37 11.63
N PRO A 49 -21.99 14.31 12.39
CA PRO A 49 -23.01 14.38 13.43
C PRO A 49 -22.71 15.47 14.47
N HIS A 50 -23.76 16.14 14.97
CA HIS A 50 -23.61 17.10 16.05
C HIS A 50 -22.95 16.47 17.29
N GLY A 51 -22.07 17.23 17.95
CA GLY A 51 -21.33 16.78 19.14
C GLY A 51 -20.14 15.86 18.85
N LYS A 52 -19.86 15.55 17.58
CA LYS A 52 -18.67 14.82 17.14
C LYS A 52 -17.57 15.77 16.69
N VAL A 53 -16.32 15.44 16.99
CA VAL A 53 -15.16 16.25 16.64
C VAL A 53 -14.57 15.77 15.32
N ALA A 54 -14.54 16.67 14.34
CA ALA A 54 -14.05 16.39 12.99
C ALA A 54 -12.84 17.28 12.67
N GLU A 55 -11.67 16.67 12.53
CA GLU A 55 -10.42 17.38 12.27
C GLU A 55 -9.98 17.20 10.83
N TYR A 56 -9.57 18.32 10.21
CA TYR A 56 -8.90 18.33 8.91
C TYR A 56 -7.45 18.75 9.10
N VAL A 57 -6.52 17.92 8.61
CA VAL A 57 -5.09 18.19 8.66
C VAL A 57 -4.45 18.01 7.29
N TRP A 58 -3.43 18.79 6.97
CA TRP A 58 -2.79 18.74 5.65
C TRP A 58 -1.27 18.64 5.71
N HIS A 59 -0.69 18.62 6.92
CA HIS A 59 0.74 18.49 7.14
C HIS A 59 1.04 17.54 8.32
N ARG A 60 2.23 16.93 8.29
CA ARG A 60 2.65 15.93 9.28
C ARG A 60 2.65 16.46 10.71
N ARG A 61 3.15 17.68 10.93
CA ARG A 61 3.18 18.27 12.29
C ARG A 61 1.78 18.40 12.89
N GLY A 62 0.79 18.75 12.07
CA GLY A 62 -0.59 18.92 12.49
C GLY A 62 -1.18 17.57 12.91
N LEU A 63 -0.99 16.54 12.08
CA LEU A 63 -1.42 15.18 12.42
C LEU A 63 -0.79 14.69 13.73
N LEU A 64 0.53 14.84 13.90
CA LEU A 64 1.24 14.39 15.10
C LEU A 64 0.87 15.17 16.37
N ALA A 65 0.35 16.38 16.23
CA ALA A 65 -0.10 17.21 17.34
C ALA A 65 -1.55 16.90 17.77
N LEU A 66 -2.31 16.13 16.99
CA LEU A 66 -3.68 15.80 17.32
C LEU A 66 -3.74 14.87 18.55
N ASN A 67 -4.68 15.18 19.45
CA ASN A 67 -5.09 14.24 20.48
C ASN A 67 -6.17 13.31 19.91
N LEU A 68 -5.75 12.18 19.33
CA LEU A 68 -6.62 11.24 18.64
C LEU A 68 -7.71 10.63 19.54
N SER A 69 -7.54 10.63 20.87
CA SER A 69 -8.58 10.19 21.80
C SER A 69 -9.78 11.13 21.87
N ARG A 70 -9.67 12.34 21.31
CA ARG A 70 -10.74 13.35 21.29
C ARG A 70 -11.29 13.62 19.88
N VAL A 71 -10.71 13.01 18.86
CA VAL A 71 -11.11 13.20 17.47
C VAL A 71 -12.00 12.01 17.09
N ASP A 72 -13.22 12.26 16.62
CA ASP A 72 -14.12 11.21 16.14
C ASP A 72 -13.98 10.97 14.62
N PHE A 73 -13.61 12.02 13.87
CA PHE A 73 -13.41 11.96 12.43
C PHE A 73 -12.14 12.69 12.02
N LEU A 74 -11.31 12.06 11.20
CA LEU A 74 -10.07 12.63 10.70
C LEU A 74 -10.05 12.59 9.17
N LEU A 75 -9.84 13.76 8.56
CA LEU A 75 -9.49 13.90 7.14
C LEU A 75 -8.08 14.48 7.06
N GLY A 76 -7.09 13.67 6.71
CA GLY A 76 -5.72 14.12 6.47
C GLY A 76 -5.35 14.04 5.00
N GLU A 77 -5.13 15.19 4.37
CA GLU A 77 -4.78 15.25 2.95
C GLU A 77 -3.42 15.93 2.73
N SER A 78 -2.41 15.15 2.35
CA SER A 78 -1.11 15.67 1.93
C SER A 78 -0.99 15.66 0.40
N LEU A 79 -0.87 16.80 -0.26
CA LEU A 79 -0.33 16.84 -1.62
C LEU A 79 1.17 16.73 -1.52
N HIS A 80 1.71 15.55 -1.78
CA HIS A 80 3.09 15.46 -2.20
C HIS A 80 3.15 14.54 -3.41
N PRO A 81 2.79 15.05 -4.60
CA PRO A 81 2.81 14.26 -5.82
C PRO A 81 4.21 13.74 -6.16
N ARG A 82 5.28 14.38 -5.64
CA ARG A 82 6.67 14.00 -5.79
C ARG A 82 7.47 14.55 -4.61
N VAL A 83 7.89 13.72 -3.66
CA VAL A 83 8.93 14.12 -2.70
C VAL A 83 10.27 13.69 -3.29
N PRO A 84 11.19 14.63 -3.58
CA PRO A 84 12.58 14.29 -3.79
C PRO A 84 13.11 13.60 -2.53
N TRP A 85 13.70 12.41 -2.69
CA TRP A 85 14.14 11.49 -1.64
C TRP A 85 14.97 12.11 -0.51
N HIS A 86 15.59 13.27 -0.71
CA HIS A 86 16.35 13.99 0.31
C HIS A 86 15.51 14.52 1.49
N HIS A 87 14.17 14.41 1.47
CA HIS A 87 13.29 15.01 2.49
C HIS A 87 12.45 14.01 3.32
N LEU A 88 12.69 12.70 3.26
CA LEU A 88 11.95 11.71 4.07
C LEU A 88 12.23 11.80 5.59
N GLY A 89 13.23 12.58 6.01
CA GLY A 89 13.59 12.78 7.43
C GLY A 89 13.30 14.16 8.01
N ALA A 90 12.80 15.12 7.23
CA ALA A 90 12.58 16.48 7.74
C ALA A 90 11.29 16.56 8.58
N LEU A 91 11.33 17.32 9.69
CA LEU A 91 10.18 17.59 10.56
C LEU A 91 8.99 18.28 9.84
N GLY A 92 9.16 18.70 8.58
CA GLY A 92 8.11 19.23 7.69
C GLY A 92 7.80 18.33 6.49
N GLY A 93 8.30 17.09 6.46
CA GLY A 93 8.09 16.15 5.36
C GLY A 93 6.66 15.57 5.30
N PRO A 94 6.30 14.90 4.19
CA PRO A 94 4.98 14.35 3.93
C PRO A 94 4.56 13.30 4.98
N LEU A 95 3.26 13.02 5.03
CA LEU A 95 2.72 11.87 5.74
C LEU A 95 3.18 10.58 5.04
N SER A 96 4.02 9.78 5.68
CA SER A 96 4.38 8.44 5.17
C SER A 96 3.37 7.39 5.66
N CYS A 97 3.24 6.26 4.93
CA CYS A 97 2.38 5.13 5.34
C CYS A 97 2.54 4.71 6.82
N PRO A 98 3.76 4.70 7.41
CA PRO A 98 3.93 4.41 8.83
C PRO A 98 3.23 5.39 9.77
N VAL A 99 3.16 6.69 9.46
CA VAL A 99 2.51 7.67 10.36
C VAL A 99 1.00 7.43 10.42
N VAL A 100 0.40 7.02 9.29
CA VAL A 100 -1.03 6.71 9.16
C VAL A 100 -1.41 5.48 9.98
N LEU A 101 -0.59 4.43 9.95
CA LEU A 101 -0.87 3.17 10.64
C LEU A 101 -0.48 3.16 12.12
N GLY A 102 0.45 4.03 12.52
CA GLY A 102 1.02 4.04 13.87
C GLY A 102 0.17 4.61 14.98
N GLN A 103 -0.85 5.40 14.64
CA GLN A 103 -1.51 6.25 15.63
C GLN A 103 -3.00 5.93 15.85
N LEU A 104 -3.56 4.96 15.13
CA LEU A 104 -4.98 4.66 15.19
C LEU A 104 -5.21 3.29 15.84
N GLN A 105 -5.86 3.29 17.01
CA GLN A 105 -6.44 2.09 17.64
C GLN A 105 -7.76 1.66 16.96
N TRP A 106 -8.09 2.23 15.80
CA TRP A 106 -9.34 1.98 15.10
C TRP A 106 -9.17 0.86 14.08
N PRO A 107 -10.24 0.11 13.75
CA PRO A 107 -10.20 -0.83 12.63
C PRO A 107 -10.00 -0.03 11.33
N VAL A 108 -8.75 0.12 10.93
CA VAL A 108 -8.39 0.74 9.66
C VAL A 108 -8.47 -0.35 8.60
N ILE A 109 -9.57 -0.34 7.84
CA ILE A 109 -9.46 -0.77 6.46
C ILE A 109 -8.58 0.30 5.83
N LEU A 110 -7.39 -0.06 5.36
CA LEU A 110 -6.64 0.73 4.40
C LEU A 110 -7.13 0.30 3.02
N PRO A 111 -8.27 0.80 2.49
CA PRO A 111 -8.40 0.76 1.05
C PRO A 111 -7.22 1.60 0.55
N GLY A 112 -6.42 1.06 -0.36
CA GLY A 112 -5.68 1.92 -1.26
C GLY A 112 -6.72 2.85 -1.85
N VAL A 113 -6.80 4.08 -1.36
CA VAL A 113 -7.83 5.02 -1.82
C VAL A 113 -7.50 5.24 -3.28
N LEU A 114 -8.34 4.64 -4.12
CA LEU A 114 -8.31 4.69 -5.57
C LEU A 114 -8.60 6.14 -5.98
N LEU A 115 -7.61 7.01 -5.84
CA LEU A 115 -7.60 8.30 -6.51
C LEU A 115 -7.05 8.10 -7.93
N PRO A 116 -7.53 8.88 -8.90
CA PRO A 116 -7.12 8.75 -10.30
C PRO A 116 -5.59 8.72 -10.46
N PRO A 117 -5.08 8.05 -11.52
CA PRO A 117 -3.68 7.64 -11.71
C PRO A 117 -2.64 8.79 -11.80
N ARG A 118 -3.01 10.02 -11.46
CA ARG A 118 -2.13 11.20 -11.51
C ARG A 118 -1.80 11.81 -10.14
N ASP A 119 -2.48 11.46 -9.05
CA ASP A 119 -2.25 12.08 -7.73
C ASP A 119 -2.43 11.09 -6.57
N GLY A 120 -1.65 10.02 -6.60
CA GLY A 120 -1.71 8.88 -5.70
C GLY A 120 -1.71 9.19 -4.20
N GLY A 121 -2.40 8.33 -3.45
CA GLY A 121 -2.24 8.17 -2.01
C GLY A 121 -0.85 7.64 -1.65
N THR A 122 -0.49 7.79 -0.39
CA THR A 122 0.87 7.60 0.13
C THR A 122 1.37 6.14 0.08
N CYS A 123 0.51 5.15 -0.13
CA CYS A 123 0.87 3.73 -0.20
C CYS A 123 0.69 3.08 -1.59
N GLY A 124 0.31 3.86 -2.61
CA GLY A 124 0.13 3.36 -3.99
C GLY A 124 1.26 3.73 -4.95
N ARG A 125 2.37 4.29 -4.45
CA ARG A 125 3.44 4.84 -5.32
C ARG A 125 4.50 3.83 -5.74
N ILE A 126 4.40 2.58 -5.27
CA ILE A 126 5.19 1.46 -5.79
C ILE A 126 4.95 1.33 -7.30
N ASP A 127 3.67 1.28 -7.69
CA ASP A 127 3.21 1.24 -9.07
C ASP A 127 3.75 2.41 -9.91
N HIS A 128 3.59 3.64 -9.41
CA HIS A 128 4.10 4.83 -10.10
C HIS A 128 5.62 4.77 -10.33
N GLY A 129 6.38 4.27 -9.34
CA GLY A 129 7.83 4.10 -9.47
C GLY A 129 8.18 3.11 -10.59
N HIS A 130 7.42 2.03 -10.72
CA HIS A 130 7.59 1.06 -11.80
C HIS A 130 7.18 1.63 -13.16
N HIS A 131 6.03 2.30 -13.27
CA HIS A 131 5.60 3.00 -14.48
C HIS A 131 6.65 3.99 -15.00
N GLU A 132 7.31 4.73 -14.10
CA GLU A 132 8.39 5.67 -14.47
C GLU A 132 9.73 4.97 -14.80
N GLY A 133 9.83 3.65 -14.69
CA GLY A 133 11.05 2.86 -14.86
C GLY A 133 12.06 3.04 -13.72
N LYS A 134 11.66 3.66 -12.60
CA LYS A 134 12.53 4.08 -11.50
C LYS A 134 12.46 3.11 -10.34
N ALA A 135 13.12 1.96 -10.50
CA ALA A 135 13.06 0.88 -9.51
C ALA A 135 13.52 1.28 -8.10
N LYS A 136 14.46 2.21 -7.97
CA LYS A 136 14.88 2.73 -6.65
C LYS A 136 13.72 3.38 -5.89
N GLN A 137 12.83 4.05 -6.61
CA GLN A 137 11.66 4.68 -6.00
C GLN A 137 10.63 3.63 -5.62
N ALA A 138 10.31 2.72 -6.54
CA ALA A 138 9.36 1.64 -6.28
C ALA A 138 9.76 0.78 -5.07
N LEU A 139 11.02 0.35 -5.00
CA LEU A 139 11.51 -0.50 -3.91
C LEU A 139 11.60 0.23 -2.56
N HIS A 140 11.92 1.53 -2.55
CA HIS A 140 11.87 2.29 -1.30
C HIS A 140 10.44 2.52 -0.82
N GLU A 141 9.47 2.78 -1.71
CA GLU A 141 8.05 2.85 -1.34
C GLU A 141 7.56 1.49 -0.80
N ALA A 142 8.04 0.38 -1.36
CA ALA A 142 7.76 -0.96 -0.83
C ALA A 142 8.35 -1.17 0.57
N VAL A 143 9.54 -0.63 0.86
CA VAL A 143 10.12 -0.63 2.21
C VAL A 143 9.29 0.22 3.19
N GLU A 144 8.75 1.36 2.76
CA GLU A 144 7.87 2.16 3.61
C GLU A 144 6.53 1.47 3.90
N LEU A 145 5.98 0.73 2.93
CA LEU A 145 4.81 -0.14 3.13
C LEU A 145 5.13 -1.24 4.15
N ASP A 146 6.27 -1.93 4.02
CA ASP A 146 6.71 -2.97 4.95
C ASP A 146 6.90 -2.43 6.38
N ARG A 147 7.50 -1.24 6.53
CA ARG A 147 7.59 -0.56 7.84
C ARG A 147 6.23 -0.29 8.44
N ALA A 148 5.25 0.10 7.61
CA ALA A 148 3.89 0.36 8.05
C ALA A 148 3.19 -0.95 8.48
N ILE A 149 3.35 -2.04 7.72
CA ILE A 149 2.87 -3.39 8.10
C ILE A 149 3.48 -3.82 9.45
N GLY A 150 4.79 -3.64 9.62
CA GLY A 150 5.49 -3.96 10.87
C GLY A 150 4.99 -3.13 12.05
N LEU A 151 4.59 -1.88 11.83
CA LEU A 151 3.99 -1.03 12.85
C LEU A 151 2.57 -1.46 13.20
N ALA A 152 1.71 -1.72 12.21
CA ALA A 152 0.37 -2.24 12.44
C ALA A 152 0.42 -3.54 13.25
N THR A 153 1.34 -4.45 12.91
CA THR A 153 1.62 -5.69 13.64
C THR A 153 1.95 -5.48 15.12
N ARG A 154 2.62 -4.37 15.49
CA ARG A 154 2.93 -4.06 16.90
C ARG A 154 1.74 -3.46 17.66
N LEU A 155 0.77 -2.92 16.94
CA LEU A 155 -0.38 -2.21 17.51
C LEU A 155 -1.64 -3.08 17.58
N THR A 156 -1.64 -4.25 16.93
CA THR A 156 -2.79 -5.15 16.84
C THR A 156 -2.48 -6.54 17.38
N SER A 157 -3.46 -7.23 17.94
CA SER A 157 -3.33 -8.61 18.42
C SER A 157 -3.68 -9.63 17.33
N THR A 158 -2.93 -10.72 17.24
CA THR A 158 -3.30 -11.83 16.34
C THR A 158 -4.50 -12.63 16.79
N GLN A 159 -5.01 -12.36 18.00
CA GLN A 159 -6.18 -13.06 18.54
C GLN A 159 -7.50 -12.47 18.01
N ASP A 160 -7.50 -11.19 17.62
CA ASP A 160 -8.70 -10.47 17.21
C ASP A 160 -8.56 -9.74 15.87
N THR A 161 -7.34 -9.66 15.31
CA THR A 161 -7.07 -8.92 14.08
C THR A 161 -6.56 -9.84 12.99
N LEU A 162 -7.31 -9.92 11.88
CA LEU A 162 -6.85 -10.51 10.63
C LEU A 162 -6.14 -9.43 9.79
N SER A 163 -4.84 -9.60 9.56
CA SER A 163 -4.05 -8.77 8.64
C SER A 163 -3.83 -9.54 7.34
N VAL A 164 -4.11 -8.89 6.20
CA VAL A 164 -3.87 -9.42 4.86
C VAL A 164 -3.04 -8.41 4.07
N VAL A 165 -1.96 -8.87 3.44
CA VAL A 165 -1.10 -8.08 2.55
C VAL A 165 -1.08 -8.76 1.18
N THR A 166 -1.34 -7.98 0.14
CA THR A 166 -1.32 -8.46 -1.25
C THR A 166 -1.01 -7.30 -2.20
N ALA A 167 -0.95 -7.59 -3.50
CA ALA A 167 -0.92 -6.60 -4.56
C ALA A 167 -2.20 -6.72 -5.41
N ASP A 168 -2.57 -5.64 -6.09
CA ASP A 168 -3.62 -5.64 -7.10
C ASP A 168 -3.14 -6.23 -8.44
N HIS A 169 -1.88 -6.00 -8.79
CA HIS A 169 -1.17 -6.62 -9.92
C HIS A 169 0.34 -6.52 -9.73
N SER A 170 1.11 -7.08 -10.69
CA SER A 170 2.57 -6.96 -10.73
C SER A 170 3.02 -5.93 -11.77
N HIS A 171 4.31 -5.95 -12.13
CA HIS A 171 4.97 -5.14 -13.15
C HIS A 171 5.90 -6.01 -14.00
N VAL A 172 6.29 -5.55 -15.19
CA VAL A 172 7.31 -6.24 -16.00
C VAL A 172 8.74 -5.97 -15.50
N PHE A 173 8.89 -5.94 -14.17
CA PHE A 173 10.13 -5.77 -13.42
C PHE A 173 10.86 -7.10 -13.27
N THR A 174 12.17 -7.10 -13.50
CA THR A 174 13.01 -8.29 -13.31
C THR A 174 14.28 -7.92 -12.57
N PHE A 175 14.78 -8.84 -11.74
CA PHE A 175 16.08 -8.72 -11.08
C PHE A 175 16.90 -9.99 -11.34
N GLY A 176 18.12 -9.85 -11.84
CA GLY A 176 18.93 -10.99 -12.26
C GLY A 176 20.41 -10.66 -12.43
N GLY A 177 21.06 -11.34 -13.37
CA GLY A 177 22.46 -11.08 -13.71
C GLY A 177 23.50 -11.73 -12.78
N TYR A 178 23.15 -12.78 -12.03
CA TYR A 178 24.09 -13.54 -11.19
C TYR A 178 24.90 -12.69 -10.19
N THR A 179 24.29 -11.64 -9.64
CA THR A 179 24.96 -10.79 -8.66
C THR A 179 25.31 -11.54 -7.37
N PRO A 180 26.54 -11.38 -6.83
CA PRO A 180 26.93 -12.06 -5.60
C PRO A 180 26.13 -11.54 -4.40
N ARG A 181 26.05 -12.36 -3.35
CA ARG A 181 25.43 -11.97 -2.08
C ARG A 181 26.07 -10.69 -1.53
N GLY A 182 25.24 -9.72 -1.15
CA GLY A 182 25.70 -8.42 -0.61
C GLY A 182 25.90 -7.33 -1.66
N ASN A 183 25.79 -7.64 -2.96
CA ASN A 183 25.74 -6.63 -4.00
C ASN A 183 24.49 -5.74 -3.83
N PRO A 184 24.60 -4.41 -3.98
CA PRO A 184 23.42 -3.55 -3.99
C PRO A 184 22.43 -3.97 -5.08
N ILE A 185 21.13 -4.01 -4.78
CA ILE A 185 20.09 -4.40 -5.74
C ILE A 185 20.04 -3.47 -6.97
N PHE A 186 20.42 -2.19 -6.78
CA PHE A 186 20.54 -1.19 -7.84
C PHE A 186 21.89 -1.22 -8.57
N GLY A 187 22.76 -2.16 -8.20
CA GLY A 187 24.10 -2.29 -8.74
C GLY A 187 24.13 -2.96 -10.12
N LEU A 188 25.34 -3.04 -10.66
CA LEU A 188 25.62 -3.75 -11.89
C LEU A 188 25.66 -5.27 -11.65
N ALA A 189 25.34 -6.03 -12.70
CA ALA A 189 25.74 -7.42 -12.80
C ALA A 189 27.28 -7.52 -12.78
N PRO A 190 27.88 -8.61 -12.27
CA PRO A 190 29.33 -8.79 -12.20
C PRO A 190 29.95 -9.09 -13.57
N MET A 191 29.12 -9.31 -14.60
CA MET A 191 29.54 -9.61 -15.97
C MET A 191 29.02 -8.54 -16.93
N GLN A 192 29.71 -8.39 -18.05
CA GLN A 192 29.24 -7.59 -19.18
C GLN A 192 28.43 -8.48 -20.13
N SER A 193 27.61 -7.86 -20.97
CA SER A 193 27.02 -8.56 -22.11
C SER A 193 28.13 -9.11 -23.01
N ASP A 194 28.03 -10.38 -23.37
CA ASP A 194 28.95 -11.06 -24.29
C ASP A 194 28.76 -10.63 -25.75
N VAL A 195 27.64 -9.96 -26.06
CA VAL A 195 27.30 -9.43 -27.38
C VAL A 195 27.86 -8.02 -27.59
N ASP A 196 27.51 -7.06 -26.72
CA ASP A 196 27.86 -5.64 -26.91
C ASP A 196 29.02 -5.15 -26.01
N ARG A 197 29.54 -6.04 -25.15
CA ARG A 197 30.66 -5.76 -24.22
C ARG A 197 30.41 -4.55 -23.31
N LYS A 198 29.14 -4.24 -23.01
CA LYS A 198 28.76 -3.18 -22.07
C LYS A 198 28.18 -3.78 -20.78
N PRO A 199 28.41 -3.15 -19.62
CA PRO A 199 27.77 -3.54 -18.37
C PRO A 199 26.25 -3.35 -18.42
N PHE A 200 25.55 -3.97 -17.48
CA PHE A 200 24.10 -3.82 -17.30
C PHE A 200 23.76 -3.93 -15.81
N THR A 201 22.64 -3.32 -15.43
CA THR A 201 22.13 -3.35 -14.05
C THR A 201 21.50 -4.70 -13.72
N SER A 202 21.51 -5.08 -12.44
CA SER A 202 20.80 -6.28 -11.99
C SER A 202 19.29 -6.17 -12.24
N ILE A 203 18.73 -4.98 -12.05
CA ILE A 203 17.33 -4.67 -12.35
C ILE A 203 17.18 -4.25 -13.81
N LEU A 204 16.16 -4.79 -14.47
CA LEU A 204 15.70 -4.42 -15.81
C LEU A 204 14.17 -4.47 -15.90
N TYR A 205 13.60 -3.83 -16.92
CA TYR A 205 12.18 -3.94 -17.24
C TYR A 205 11.94 -4.54 -18.62
N GLY A 206 10.80 -5.22 -18.81
CA GLY A 206 10.38 -5.69 -20.13
C GLY A 206 10.10 -4.55 -21.10
N ASN A 207 9.45 -3.48 -20.64
CA ASN A 207 9.16 -2.27 -21.41
C ASN A 207 9.21 -1.03 -20.52
N GLY A 208 9.04 0.16 -21.10
CA GLY A 208 8.97 1.41 -20.32
C GLY A 208 9.95 2.49 -20.79
N PRO A 209 10.06 3.59 -20.03
CA PRO A 209 10.76 4.80 -20.46
C PRO A 209 12.28 4.69 -20.40
N GLY A 210 12.83 3.65 -19.77
CA GLY A 210 14.28 3.43 -19.68
C GLY A 210 14.93 2.88 -20.96
N TYR A 211 14.16 2.55 -21.99
CA TYR A 211 14.72 2.15 -23.30
C TYR A 211 15.49 3.33 -23.91
N LYS A 212 16.76 3.11 -24.24
CA LYS A 212 17.60 4.15 -24.83
C LYS A 212 18.66 3.60 -25.77
N ILE A 213 18.73 4.21 -26.95
CA ILE A 213 19.75 3.96 -27.97
C ILE A 213 20.60 5.23 -28.14
N VAL A 214 21.91 5.09 -28.03
CA VAL A 214 22.91 6.15 -28.20
C VAL A 214 23.80 5.77 -29.36
N ALA A 215 23.84 6.61 -30.40
CA ALA A 215 24.62 6.37 -31.62
C ALA A 215 24.37 4.99 -32.27
N GLY A 216 23.12 4.51 -32.24
CA GLY A 216 22.73 3.22 -32.83
C GLY A 216 22.97 2.00 -31.94
N GLU A 217 23.49 2.17 -30.73
CA GLU A 217 23.76 1.08 -29.79
C GLU A 217 23.07 1.27 -28.44
N ARG A 218 23.00 0.20 -27.63
CA ARG A 218 22.55 0.29 -26.24
C ARG A 218 23.41 1.28 -25.44
N GLU A 219 22.78 2.12 -24.63
CA GLU A 219 23.49 3.04 -23.72
C GLU A 219 24.41 2.25 -22.79
N ASN A 220 25.67 2.70 -22.68
CA ASN A 220 26.60 2.14 -21.70
C ASN A 220 26.25 2.69 -20.31
N VAL A 221 25.77 1.83 -19.42
CA VAL A 221 25.34 2.23 -18.06
C VAL A 221 26.48 2.82 -17.22
N SER A 222 27.75 2.54 -17.53
CA SER A 222 28.90 3.18 -16.86
C SER A 222 29.11 4.64 -17.25
N ALA A 223 28.46 5.11 -18.32
CA ALA A 223 28.52 6.50 -18.77
C ALA A 223 27.41 7.38 -18.17
N VAL A 224 26.54 6.80 -17.33
CA VAL A 224 25.45 7.51 -16.65
C VAL A 224 25.53 7.29 -15.15
N ASP A 225 24.94 8.21 -14.39
CA ASP A 225 24.76 8.04 -12.95
C ASP A 225 23.61 7.05 -12.66
N PHE A 226 23.88 5.75 -12.82
CA PHE A 226 22.93 4.70 -12.49
C PHE A 226 22.64 4.61 -10.98
N ALA A 227 23.44 5.29 -10.14
CA ALA A 227 23.20 5.41 -8.71
C ALA A 227 22.22 6.55 -8.38
N HIS A 228 21.86 7.41 -9.34
CA HIS A 228 20.91 8.49 -9.13
C HIS A 228 19.53 7.99 -8.66
N ALA A 229 18.82 8.80 -7.87
CA ALA A 229 17.49 8.47 -7.34
C ALA A 229 16.41 8.32 -8.42
N ASP A 230 16.57 9.03 -9.54
CA ASP A 230 15.69 9.01 -10.71
C ASP A 230 16.23 8.18 -11.88
N TYR A 231 17.24 7.33 -11.66
CA TYR A 231 17.73 6.45 -12.72
C TYR A 231 16.60 5.55 -13.24
N GLN A 232 16.41 5.57 -14.56
CA GLN A 232 15.47 4.71 -15.26
C GLN A 232 16.21 3.46 -15.71
N ALA A 233 15.88 2.31 -15.13
CA ALA A 233 16.51 1.06 -15.50
C ALA A 233 16.17 0.71 -16.97
N GLN A 234 17.14 0.14 -17.68
CA GLN A 234 16.99 -0.17 -19.10
C GLN A 234 15.80 -1.12 -19.33
N SER A 235 15.10 -0.92 -20.44
CA SER A 235 13.98 -1.77 -20.86
C SER A 235 14.14 -2.26 -22.29
N ALA A 236 13.42 -3.34 -22.66
CA ALA A 236 13.52 -3.93 -24.00
C ALA A 236 12.63 -3.23 -25.05
N VAL A 237 11.43 -2.75 -24.65
CA VAL A 237 10.48 -2.05 -25.54
C VAL A 237 10.25 -0.60 -25.05
N PRO A 238 10.41 0.43 -25.91
CA PRO A 238 10.21 1.82 -25.52
C PRO A 238 8.73 2.15 -25.30
N LEU A 239 8.40 2.62 -24.10
CA LEU A 239 7.09 3.20 -23.79
C LEU A 239 7.26 4.45 -22.91
N ARG A 240 6.26 5.33 -22.89
CA ARG A 240 6.28 6.49 -21.97
C ARG A 240 6.10 6.10 -20.51
N GLN A 241 5.39 5.00 -20.28
CA GLN A 241 5.20 4.37 -18.98
C GLN A 241 5.37 2.88 -19.18
N GLU A 242 6.03 2.22 -18.25
CA GLU A 242 6.09 0.77 -18.18
C GLU A 242 4.68 0.19 -17.95
N THR A 243 4.44 -1.08 -18.30
CA THR A 243 3.13 -1.73 -18.14
C THR A 243 3.07 -2.67 -16.95
N HIS A 244 1.88 -2.87 -16.38
CA HIS A 244 1.67 -3.92 -15.37
C HIS A 244 2.08 -5.31 -15.87
N GLY A 245 2.43 -6.17 -14.92
CA GLY A 245 2.64 -7.61 -15.08
C GLY A 245 1.35 -8.37 -14.84
N GLY A 246 1.15 -9.45 -15.60
CA GLY A 246 -0.06 -10.28 -15.58
C GLY A 246 0.12 -11.61 -14.84
N GLU A 247 1.25 -11.81 -14.18
CA GLU A 247 1.51 -12.98 -13.36
C GLU A 247 0.85 -12.88 -11.98
N ASP A 248 0.63 -14.05 -11.36
CA ASP A 248 0.05 -14.16 -10.03
C ASP A 248 0.88 -13.39 -8.99
N VAL A 249 0.18 -12.73 -8.07
CA VAL A 249 0.78 -11.99 -6.94
C VAL A 249 0.56 -12.69 -5.62
N ALA A 250 1.45 -12.46 -4.66
CA ALA A 250 1.38 -13.09 -3.36
C ALA A 250 0.25 -12.54 -2.49
N VAL A 251 -0.27 -13.41 -1.61
CA VAL A 251 -1.15 -13.05 -0.50
C VAL A 251 -0.51 -13.55 0.78
N PHE A 252 -0.26 -12.64 1.73
CA PHE A 252 0.21 -12.96 3.07
C PHE A 252 -0.90 -12.69 4.08
N ALA A 253 -1.13 -13.59 5.02
CA ALA A 253 -2.18 -13.46 6.01
C ALA A 253 -1.71 -13.85 7.42
N ARG A 254 -2.22 -13.16 8.43
CA ARG A 254 -1.96 -13.43 9.85
C ARG A 254 -3.16 -13.09 10.71
N GLY A 255 -3.48 -13.92 11.70
CA GLY A 255 -4.58 -13.68 12.65
C GLY A 255 -5.75 -14.66 12.48
N PRO A 256 -6.96 -14.33 12.99
CA PRO A 256 -8.12 -15.20 12.93
C PRO A 256 -8.46 -15.58 11.49
N MET A 257 -8.67 -16.87 11.26
CA MET A 257 -9.02 -17.42 9.94
C MET A 257 -7.99 -17.18 8.82
N ALA A 258 -6.75 -16.75 9.12
CA ALA A 258 -5.71 -16.55 8.11
C ALA A 258 -5.40 -17.82 7.29
N HIS A 259 -5.63 -19.00 7.87
CA HIS A 259 -5.47 -20.29 7.21
C HIS A 259 -6.39 -20.51 6.00
N LEU A 260 -7.41 -19.66 5.79
CA LEU A 260 -8.26 -19.69 4.59
C LEU A 260 -7.52 -19.19 3.33
N LEU A 261 -6.51 -18.33 3.50
CA LEU A 261 -5.73 -17.76 2.39
C LEU A 261 -4.53 -18.68 2.10
N HIS A 262 -4.79 -19.81 1.43
CA HIS A 262 -3.80 -20.84 1.10
C HIS A 262 -3.86 -21.28 -0.37
N GLY A 263 -2.76 -21.73 -0.98
CA GLY A 263 -2.79 -22.21 -2.37
C GLY A 263 -2.97 -21.08 -3.39
N VAL A 264 -3.74 -21.34 -4.46
CA VAL A 264 -3.98 -20.40 -5.56
C VAL A 264 -5.46 -20.03 -5.57
N HIS A 265 -5.74 -18.72 -5.62
CA HIS A 265 -7.10 -18.18 -5.59
C HIS A 265 -7.28 -17.11 -6.65
N GLU A 266 -8.52 -16.95 -7.10
CA GLU A 266 -8.95 -15.74 -7.80
C GLU A 266 -8.88 -14.52 -6.86
N GLN A 267 -8.48 -13.35 -7.37
CA GLN A 267 -8.28 -12.16 -6.53
C GLN A 267 -9.55 -11.74 -5.77
N ASN A 268 -10.73 -11.94 -6.35
CA ASN A 268 -12.00 -11.62 -5.70
C ASN A 268 -12.30 -12.51 -4.48
N TYR A 269 -11.57 -13.61 -4.27
CA TYR A 269 -11.67 -14.45 -3.07
C TYR A 269 -11.29 -13.70 -1.79
N ILE A 270 -10.30 -12.80 -1.86
CA ILE A 270 -9.74 -12.08 -0.71
C ILE A 270 -10.83 -11.38 0.13
N PRO A 271 -11.70 -10.51 -0.44
CA PRO A 271 -12.76 -9.88 0.33
C PRO A 271 -13.80 -10.88 0.87
N HIS A 272 -14.04 -12.01 0.20
CA HIS A 272 -14.93 -13.05 0.73
C HIS A 272 -14.34 -13.72 1.98
N ALA A 273 -13.05 -14.06 1.96
CA ALA A 273 -12.35 -14.63 3.12
C ALA A 273 -12.30 -13.64 4.30
N MET A 274 -12.04 -12.36 4.03
CA MET A 274 -12.05 -11.31 5.05
C MET A 274 -13.45 -11.09 5.64
N ALA A 275 -14.48 -11.03 4.80
CA ALA A 275 -15.86 -10.87 5.26
C ALA A 275 -16.33 -12.07 6.08
N TYR A 276 -15.92 -13.28 5.71
CA TYR A 276 -16.14 -14.49 6.49
C TYR A 276 -15.47 -14.35 7.86
N ALA A 277 -14.16 -14.10 7.92
CA ALA A 277 -13.43 -13.96 9.17
C ALA A 277 -14.00 -12.88 10.13
N ALA A 278 -14.52 -11.79 9.57
CA ALA A 278 -15.07 -10.67 10.33
C ALA A 278 -16.57 -10.78 10.67
N CYS A 279 -17.24 -11.87 10.27
CA CYS A 279 -18.70 -12.02 10.46
C CYS A 279 -19.52 -10.90 9.79
N ILE A 280 -19.10 -10.45 8.61
CA ILE A 280 -19.75 -9.40 7.82
C ILE A 280 -20.38 -10.01 6.56
N GLY A 281 -21.43 -9.38 6.03
CA GLY A 281 -22.12 -9.85 4.83
C GLY A 281 -23.01 -11.08 5.08
N SER A 282 -23.15 -11.94 4.06
CA SER A 282 -24.17 -13.00 4.00
C SER A 282 -23.81 -14.27 4.78
N ASN A 283 -22.52 -14.54 5.02
CA ASN A 283 -22.06 -15.84 5.55
C ASN A 283 -21.86 -15.84 7.09
N ARG A 284 -22.67 -15.09 7.86
CA ARG A 284 -22.48 -14.91 9.31
C ARG A 284 -22.81 -16.13 10.18
N GLY A 285 -23.49 -17.14 9.62
CA GLY A 285 -23.95 -18.31 10.37
C GLY A 285 -22.85 -19.07 11.10
N HIS A 286 -21.64 -19.12 10.53
CA HIS A 286 -20.49 -19.81 11.14
C HIS A 286 -20.01 -19.15 12.46
N CYS A 287 -20.28 -17.85 12.64
CA CYS A 287 -19.88 -17.11 13.84
C CYS A 287 -20.75 -17.47 15.07
N ASN A 288 -21.96 -17.97 14.84
CA ASN A 288 -22.89 -18.35 15.89
C ASN A 288 -22.64 -19.78 16.41
N ALA A 289 -21.86 -20.59 15.70
CA ALA A 289 -21.61 -21.99 16.07
C ALA A 289 -20.58 -22.14 17.21
N ALA A 290 -19.80 -21.10 17.50
CA ALA A 290 -18.75 -21.12 18.52
C ALA A 290 -19.24 -20.88 19.97
N THR A 291 -20.53 -20.57 20.17
CA THR A 291 -21.11 -20.29 21.51
C THR A 291 -21.88 -21.46 22.13
N SER A 292 -21.94 -22.62 21.48
CA SER A 292 -22.46 -23.82 22.15
C SER A 292 -21.33 -24.42 23.00
N PRO A 293 -21.39 -24.37 24.35
CA PRO A 293 -20.48 -25.15 25.15
C PRO A 293 -20.69 -26.61 24.75
N ALA A 294 -19.65 -27.28 24.28
CA ALA A 294 -19.65 -28.71 24.15
C ALA A 294 -19.98 -29.26 25.55
N THR A 295 -21.21 -29.71 25.72
CA THR A 295 -21.59 -30.50 26.88
C THR A 295 -20.67 -31.71 26.84
N PRO A 296 -19.82 -31.95 27.85
CA PRO A 296 -19.04 -33.17 27.88
C PRO A 296 -20.06 -34.31 27.95
N LEU A 297 -20.14 -35.09 26.87
CA LEU A 297 -20.83 -36.36 26.88
C LEU A 297 -20.09 -37.24 27.89
N LEU A 298 -20.52 -37.18 29.15
CA LEU A 298 -20.28 -38.22 30.14
C LEU A 298 -20.93 -39.49 29.60
N LEU A 299 -20.13 -40.30 28.92
CA LEU A 299 -20.46 -41.68 28.61
C LEU A 299 -20.82 -42.39 29.92
N PRO A 300 -22.02 -42.97 30.08
CA PRO A 300 -22.32 -43.78 31.23
C PRO A 300 -21.61 -45.12 31.04
N PHE A 301 -20.41 -45.26 31.60
CA PHE A 301 -19.84 -46.57 31.93
C PHE A 301 -20.61 -47.13 33.13
N LEU A 302 -21.86 -47.54 32.93
CA LEU A 302 -22.60 -48.32 33.92
C LEU A 302 -23.55 -49.27 33.19
N GLY A 303 -23.13 -50.53 33.05
CA GLY A 303 -24.02 -51.59 32.58
C GLY A 303 -23.41 -52.61 31.63
N LEU A 304 -22.26 -53.20 31.97
CA LEU A 304 -21.86 -54.50 31.38
C LEU A 304 -20.97 -55.30 32.33
N LEU A 305 -21.46 -55.64 33.52
CA LEU A 305 -20.83 -56.63 34.40
C LEU A 305 -21.87 -57.54 35.08
N LEU A 306 -22.82 -58.05 34.30
CA LEU A 306 -23.85 -59.00 34.78
C LEU A 306 -24.10 -60.20 33.84
N LEU A 307 -23.15 -60.51 32.93
CA LEU A 307 -23.26 -61.65 32.01
C LEU A 307 -22.05 -62.62 32.09
N LEU A 308 -21.44 -62.76 33.26
CA LEU A 308 -20.45 -63.82 33.55
C LEU A 308 -20.92 -64.80 34.64
N LEU A 309 -22.22 -65.10 34.63
CA LEU A 309 -22.82 -66.23 35.36
C LEU A 309 -23.80 -66.96 34.43
N CYS A 310 -23.24 -67.70 33.46
CA CYS A 310 -23.74 -68.95 32.88
C CYS A 310 -22.63 -69.51 31.98
#